data_AF-C6M157-F1
#
_entry.id   AF-C6M157-F1
#
_cell.length_a   1.000
_cell.length_b   1.000
_cell.length_c   1.000
_cell.angle_alpha   90.00
_cell.angle_beta   90.00
_cell.angle_gamma   90.00
#
_symmetry.space_group_name_H-M   'P 1'
#
loop_
_entity.id
_entity.type
_entity.pdbx_description
1 polymer ?
#
loop_
_entity_poly.entity_id
_entity_poly.type
_entity_poly.pdbx_seq_one_letter_code
_entity_poly.pdbx_strand_id
1 'polypeptide(L)'
;MKNRDSLSFDAYLACKDLSSTELLNILLNSNTQTQYEAARRLQFFQYREIKDIIKNVLLTSQYSRHRELAVFILGQIQNKLDKSELEEVLSLLIDFINNDKSIKVKSSAISSLGHLFHNYDLGEEEFCVIEEKIKLIWQIYRYSIVIATAFSSAFFPKRDYIEEYLIKNLNSRHPKVISWIVYALKEKIYHSKSIETLLLNRLDHSRVESYIYIEIAAYLISINCEQIIPYIEDMVLTQNKIDDEIYIALKNNSSKSFSSIRKIMLGKFQ
;
A
#
# COMPACT_ATOMS: atom_id res chain seq x y z
N MET A 1 21.17 24.18 2.48
CA MET A 1 19.97 23.32 2.52
C MET A 1 20.41 21.93 2.93
N LYS A 2 20.03 21.44 4.12
CA LYS A 2 20.28 20.03 4.50
C LYS A 2 19.50 19.12 3.54
N ASN A 3 20.14 18.07 3.05
CA ASN A 3 19.53 17.10 2.15
C ASN A 3 18.39 16.35 2.89
N ARG A 4 17.30 15.96 2.22
CA ARG A 4 16.15 15.31 2.89
C ARG A 4 16.54 14.03 3.64
N ASP A 5 17.50 13.30 3.09
CA ASP A 5 18.04 12.08 3.70
C ASP A 5 18.82 12.36 4.99
N SER A 6 19.57 13.48 5.04
CA SER A 6 20.26 13.91 6.26
C SER A 6 19.29 14.30 7.38
N LEU A 7 18.15 14.92 7.05
CA LEU A 7 17.10 15.23 8.02
C LEU A 7 16.40 13.97 8.54
N SER A 8 16.28 12.93 7.72
CA SER A 8 15.70 11.65 8.13
C SER A 8 16.60 10.91 9.09
N PHE A 9 17.91 10.92 8.85
CA PHE A 9 18.88 10.31 9.74
C PHE A 9 18.98 11.08 11.07
N ASP A 10 18.98 12.41 11.04
CA ASP A 10 18.95 13.25 12.25
C ASP A 10 17.72 12.95 13.12
N ALA A 11 16.53 12.82 12.50
CA ALA A 11 15.30 12.47 13.22
C ALA A 11 15.38 11.07 13.86
N TYR A 12 15.96 10.10 13.15
CA TYR A 12 16.17 8.74 13.66
C TYR A 12 17.09 8.75 14.90
N LEU A 13 18.24 9.42 14.79
CA LEU A 13 19.19 9.54 15.89
C LEU A 13 18.57 10.22 17.11
N ALA A 14 17.66 11.18 16.90
CA ALA A 14 16.97 11.87 17.99
C ALA A 14 15.97 10.96 18.74
N CYS A 15 15.45 9.90 18.11
CA CYS A 15 14.39 9.06 18.69
C CYS A 15 14.87 7.68 19.17
N LYS A 16 15.95 7.13 18.61
CA LYS A 16 16.32 5.71 18.74
C LYS A 16 16.45 5.18 20.18
N ASP A 17 16.91 5.99 21.12
CA ASP A 17 17.23 5.55 22.49
C ASP A 17 16.27 6.14 23.53
N LEU A 18 15.14 6.72 23.10
CA LEU A 18 14.18 7.38 23.98
C LEU A 18 13.14 6.42 24.58
N SER A 19 12.69 6.74 25.78
CA SER A 19 11.56 6.09 26.45
C SER A 19 10.21 6.44 25.81
N SER A 20 9.16 5.67 26.12
CA SER A 20 7.81 5.93 25.58
C SER A 20 7.26 7.31 25.98
N THR A 21 7.58 7.81 27.17
CA THR A 21 7.19 9.15 27.64
C THR A 21 7.93 10.27 26.89
N GLU A 22 9.22 10.10 26.63
CA GLU A 22 10.01 11.07 25.85
C GLU A 22 9.55 11.11 24.39
N LEU A 23 9.27 9.93 23.81
CA LEU A 23 8.70 9.81 22.47
C LEU A 23 7.31 10.47 22.38
N LEU A 24 6.47 10.34 23.41
CA LEU A 24 5.19 11.05 23.47
C LEU A 24 5.38 12.56 23.43
N ASN A 25 6.35 13.10 24.17
CA ASN A 25 6.62 14.54 24.15
C ASN A 25 7.01 15.02 22.73
N ILE A 26 7.80 14.21 22.00
CA ILE A 26 8.12 14.49 20.59
C ILE A 26 6.87 14.44 19.71
N LEU A 27 6.03 13.42 19.87
CA LEU A 27 4.78 13.28 19.11
C LEU A 27 3.86 14.50 19.26
N LEU A 28 3.83 15.13 20.43
CA LEU A 28 2.93 16.26 20.71
C LEU A 28 3.50 17.61 20.26
N ASN A 29 4.82 17.77 20.25
CA ASN A 29 5.44 19.10 20.18
C ASN A 29 6.40 19.31 18.99
N SER A 30 6.65 18.29 18.18
CA SER A 30 7.65 18.36 17.10
C SER A 30 7.08 18.58 15.70
N ASN A 31 7.97 18.80 14.72
CA ASN A 31 7.61 18.82 13.31
C ASN A 31 7.20 17.43 12.80
N THR A 32 6.49 17.39 11.67
CA THR A 32 5.95 16.15 11.09
C THR A 32 7.00 15.04 10.91
N GLN A 33 8.21 15.36 10.46
CA GLN A 33 9.23 14.35 10.20
C GLN A 33 9.69 13.66 11.49
N THR A 34 10.01 14.44 12.52
CA THR A 34 10.39 13.90 13.84
C THR A 34 9.22 13.17 14.51
N GLN A 35 7.98 13.65 14.33
CA GLN A 35 6.78 12.98 14.84
C GLN A 35 6.61 11.56 14.26
N TYR A 36 6.75 11.40 12.94
CA TYR A 36 6.66 10.06 12.34
C TYR A 36 7.79 9.14 12.79
N GLU A 37 8.98 9.68 13.02
CA GLU A 37 10.09 8.86 13.53
C GLU A 37 9.89 8.42 14.97
N ALA A 38 9.36 9.31 15.84
CA ALA A 38 8.94 8.91 17.18
C ALA A 38 7.82 7.86 17.15
N ALA A 39 6.87 7.98 16.23
CA ALA A 39 5.82 6.99 16.04
C ALA A 39 6.37 5.64 15.58
N ARG A 40 7.32 5.62 14.63
CA ARG A 40 8.04 4.39 14.25
C ARG A 40 8.76 3.77 15.42
N ARG A 41 9.41 4.58 16.26
CA ARG A 41 10.10 4.06 17.43
C ARG A 41 9.13 3.42 18.42
N LEU A 42 7.96 4.02 18.64
CA LEU A 42 6.91 3.47 19.50
C LEU A 42 6.35 2.13 18.99
N GLN A 43 6.37 1.87 17.68
CA GLN A 43 5.95 0.57 17.13
C GLN A 43 6.80 -0.61 17.64
N PHE A 44 8.02 -0.37 18.16
CA PHE A 44 8.89 -1.41 18.72
C PHE A 44 8.66 -1.69 20.21
N PHE A 45 7.76 -0.96 20.87
CA PHE A 45 7.37 -1.24 22.26
C PHE A 45 6.28 -2.31 22.31
N GLN A 46 6.09 -2.94 23.45
CA GLN A 46 4.96 -3.86 23.64
C GLN A 46 3.68 -3.02 23.70
N TYR A 47 2.58 -3.49 23.11
CA TYR A 47 1.34 -2.71 23.06
C TYR A 47 0.87 -2.31 24.47
N ARG A 48 0.88 -3.24 25.42
CA ARG A 48 0.57 -2.96 26.84
C ARG A 48 1.38 -1.82 27.48
N GLU A 49 2.61 -1.56 27.02
CA GLU A 49 3.47 -0.49 27.56
C GLU A 49 3.08 0.90 27.02
N ILE A 50 2.47 0.95 25.84
CA ILE A 50 2.13 2.18 25.12
C ILE A 50 0.63 2.39 24.97
N LYS A 51 -0.19 1.42 25.37
CA LYS A 51 -1.65 1.41 25.21
C LYS A 51 -2.30 2.65 25.79
N ASP A 52 -1.91 3.06 27.00
CA ASP A 52 -2.49 4.24 27.64
C ASP A 52 -2.10 5.54 26.94
N ILE A 53 -0.87 5.64 26.44
CA ILE A 53 -0.41 6.77 25.64
C ILE A 53 -1.27 6.88 24.37
N ILE A 54 -1.43 5.76 23.66
CA ILE A 54 -2.21 5.73 22.42
C ILE A 54 -3.67 6.08 22.69
N LYS A 55 -4.32 5.35 23.60
CA LYS A 55 -5.77 5.45 23.82
C LYS A 55 -6.18 6.73 24.50
N ASN A 56 -5.48 7.12 25.56
CA ASN A 56 -5.94 8.20 26.44
C ASN A 56 -5.36 9.56 26.04
N VAL A 57 -4.29 9.59 25.25
CA VAL A 57 -3.65 10.84 24.82
C VAL A 57 -3.79 11.08 23.33
N LEU A 58 -3.34 10.12 22.50
CA LEU A 58 -3.25 10.37 21.05
C LEU A 58 -4.62 10.25 20.36
N LEU A 59 -5.38 9.18 20.63
CA LEU A 59 -6.69 8.92 20.02
C LEU A 59 -7.77 9.91 20.48
N THR A 60 -7.69 10.39 21.72
CA THR A 60 -8.63 11.41 22.25
C THR A 60 -8.26 12.84 21.86
N SER A 61 -7.12 13.04 21.21
CA SER A 61 -6.64 14.38 20.90
C SER A 61 -7.54 15.12 19.92
N GLN A 62 -7.79 16.42 20.16
CA GLN A 62 -8.49 17.27 19.20
C GLN A 62 -7.75 17.41 17.85
N TYR A 63 -6.42 17.24 17.86
CA TYR A 63 -5.60 17.37 16.66
C TYR A 63 -5.61 16.08 15.84
N SER A 64 -6.09 16.18 14.59
CA SER A 64 -6.14 15.04 13.66
C SER A 64 -4.77 14.41 13.41
N ARG A 65 -3.68 15.19 13.49
CA ARG A 65 -2.32 14.66 13.34
C ARG A 65 -1.97 13.65 14.44
N HIS A 66 -2.36 13.90 15.69
CA HIS A 66 -2.07 12.96 16.78
C HIS A 66 -2.86 11.67 16.62
N ARG A 67 -4.14 11.78 16.23
CA ARG A 67 -4.99 10.62 15.94
C ARG A 67 -4.48 9.82 14.74
N GLU A 68 -3.97 10.51 13.71
CA GLU A 68 -3.31 9.89 12.54
C GLU A 68 -2.07 9.09 12.97
N LEU A 69 -1.20 9.67 13.80
CA LEU A 69 -0.02 8.98 14.33
C LEU A 69 -0.41 7.79 15.21
N ALA A 70 -1.48 7.90 16.00
CA ALA A 70 -1.99 6.82 16.84
C ALA A 70 -2.39 5.60 16.01
N VAL A 71 -3.26 5.78 15.00
CA VAL A 71 -3.68 4.66 14.14
C VAL A 71 -2.52 4.09 13.34
N PHE A 72 -1.57 4.93 12.91
CA PHE A 72 -0.33 4.50 12.26
C PHE A 72 0.55 3.61 13.16
N ILE A 73 0.68 3.92 14.44
CA ILE A 73 1.40 3.09 15.41
C ILE A 73 0.68 1.75 15.55
N LEU A 74 -0.63 1.78 15.78
CA LEU A 74 -1.47 0.59 16.00
C LEU A 74 -1.37 -0.46 14.88
N GLY A 75 -1.37 -0.04 13.61
CA GLY A 75 -1.31 -0.98 12.48
C GLY A 75 0.02 -1.71 12.28
N GLN A 76 1.08 -1.28 12.94
CA GLN A 76 2.46 -1.72 12.64
C GLN A 76 3.27 -1.97 13.92
N ILE A 77 2.62 -2.33 15.03
CA ILE A 77 3.32 -2.78 16.24
C ILE A 77 4.15 -4.02 15.87
N GLN A 78 5.45 -3.96 16.17
CA GLN A 78 6.44 -4.98 15.79
C GLN A 78 6.44 -6.16 16.77
N ASN A 79 6.09 -5.92 18.03
CA ASN A 79 5.83 -6.99 18.97
C ASN A 79 4.50 -7.65 18.65
N LYS A 80 4.46 -8.98 18.61
CA LYS A 80 3.25 -9.73 18.33
C LYS A 80 2.18 -9.42 19.38
N LEU A 81 1.04 -8.92 18.93
CA LEU A 81 -0.16 -8.73 19.73
C LEU A 81 -0.74 -10.09 20.12
N ASP A 82 -1.18 -10.22 21.36
CA ASP A 82 -2.04 -11.36 21.71
C ASP A 82 -3.43 -11.21 21.07
N LYS A 83 -4.26 -12.25 21.18
CA LYS A 83 -5.60 -12.26 20.57
C LYS A 83 -6.47 -11.10 21.05
N SER A 84 -6.49 -10.82 22.35
CA SER A 84 -7.31 -9.75 22.92
C SER A 84 -6.81 -8.38 22.51
N GLU A 85 -5.49 -8.20 22.45
CA GLU A 85 -4.87 -6.96 21.98
C GLU A 85 -5.18 -6.73 20.49
N LEU A 86 -5.07 -7.76 19.66
CA LEU A 86 -5.38 -7.67 18.23
C LEU A 86 -6.85 -7.33 17.97
N GLU A 87 -7.78 -7.98 18.66
CA GLU A 87 -9.21 -7.68 18.59
C GLU A 87 -9.50 -6.21 18.99
N GLU A 88 -8.86 -5.72 20.06
CA GLU A 88 -8.98 -4.33 20.48
C GLU A 88 -8.44 -3.37 19.40
N VAL A 89 -7.26 -3.64 18.86
CA VAL A 89 -6.64 -2.81 17.82
C VAL A 89 -7.51 -2.76 16.57
N LEU A 90 -8.03 -3.90 16.10
CA LEU A 90 -8.94 -3.97 14.95
C LEU A 90 -10.20 -3.13 15.20
N SER A 91 -10.81 -3.25 16.38
CA SER A 91 -11.98 -2.48 16.77
C SER A 91 -11.71 -0.97 16.73
N LEU A 92 -10.57 -0.52 17.27
CA LEU A 92 -10.15 0.88 17.23
C LEU A 92 -9.97 1.37 15.80
N LEU A 93 -9.27 0.62 14.94
CA LEU A 93 -9.08 1.03 13.55
C LEU A 93 -10.42 1.17 12.80
N ILE A 94 -11.36 0.24 12.99
CA ILE A 94 -12.69 0.28 12.39
C ILE A 94 -13.49 1.50 12.87
N ASP A 95 -13.45 1.80 14.16
CA ASP A 95 -14.09 3.00 14.73
C ASP A 95 -13.56 4.27 14.03
N PHE A 96 -12.24 4.40 13.89
CA PHE A 96 -11.62 5.56 13.26
C PHE A 96 -11.88 5.65 11.75
N ILE A 97 -11.97 4.52 11.04
CA ILE A 97 -12.39 4.48 9.62
C ILE A 97 -13.80 5.08 9.47
N ASN A 98 -14.71 4.72 10.37
CA ASN A 98 -16.11 5.12 10.28
C ASN A 98 -16.35 6.54 10.80
N ASN A 99 -15.77 6.88 11.94
CA ASN A 99 -16.23 8.01 12.76
C ASN A 99 -15.29 9.22 12.75
N ASP A 100 -14.01 9.10 12.38
CA ASP A 100 -13.10 10.26 12.41
C ASP A 100 -13.47 11.28 11.33
N LYS A 101 -13.52 12.57 11.68
CA LYS A 101 -13.85 13.64 10.71
C LYS A 101 -12.74 13.90 9.70
N SER A 102 -11.50 13.52 10.02
CA SER A 102 -10.32 13.76 9.19
C SER A 102 -10.13 12.63 8.18
N ILE A 103 -10.15 12.99 6.90
CA ILE A 103 -9.80 12.09 5.80
C ILE A 103 -8.39 11.50 5.96
N LYS A 104 -7.47 12.26 6.55
CA LYS A 104 -6.09 11.84 6.76
C LYS A 104 -6.00 10.71 7.80
N VAL A 105 -6.78 10.83 8.87
CA VAL A 105 -6.89 9.80 9.92
C VAL A 105 -7.58 8.56 9.35
N LYS A 106 -8.71 8.74 8.64
CA LYS A 106 -9.40 7.64 7.97
C LYS A 106 -8.47 6.87 7.01
N SER A 107 -7.74 7.56 6.14
CA SER A 107 -6.80 6.89 5.23
C SER A 107 -5.69 6.15 5.97
N SER A 108 -5.15 6.73 7.06
CA SER A 108 -4.13 6.07 7.87
C SER A 108 -4.68 4.83 8.58
N ALA A 109 -5.92 4.88 9.07
CA ALA A 109 -6.59 3.74 9.70
C ALA A 109 -6.88 2.62 8.69
N ILE A 110 -7.30 2.95 7.46
CA ILE A 110 -7.46 1.96 6.37
C ILE A 110 -6.13 1.28 6.07
N SER A 111 -5.04 2.04 5.84
CA SER A 111 -3.72 1.44 5.59
C SER A 111 -3.25 0.60 6.78
N SER A 112 -3.51 1.04 8.00
CA SER A 112 -3.16 0.29 9.22
C SER A 112 -3.90 -1.04 9.31
N LEU A 113 -5.17 -1.07 8.88
CA LEU A 113 -5.95 -2.30 8.76
C LEU A 113 -5.34 -3.24 7.72
N GLY A 114 -4.95 -2.73 6.55
CA GLY A 114 -4.23 -3.50 5.53
C GLY A 114 -2.93 -4.12 6.06
N HIS A 115 -2.15 -3.37 6.84
CA HIS A 115 -0.94 -3.90 7.50
C HIS A 115 -1.25 -5.02 8.49
N LEU A 116 -2.32 -4.93 9.28
CA LEU A 116 -2.70 -6.02 10.19
C LEU A 116 -3.11 -7.28 9.42
N PHE A 117 -3.88 -7.14 8.34
CA PHE A 117 -4.24 -8.27 7.47
C PHE A 117 -3.01 -8.96 6.89
N HIS A 118 -1.99 -8.19 6.49
CA HIS A 118 -0.74 -8.74 6.02
C HIS A 118 0.08 -9.43 7.12
N ASN A 119 0.29 -8.74 8.25
CA ASN A 119 1.23 -9.17 9.28
C ASN A 119 0.69 -10.33 10.14
N TYR A 120 -0.63 -10.42 10.30
CA TYR A 120 -1.29 -11.45 11.13
C TYR A 120 -1.99 -12.53 10.30
N ASP A 121 -1.97 -12.44 8.97
CA ASP A 121 -2.65 -13.39 8.07
C ASP A 121 -4.13 -13.64 8.47
N LEU A 122 -4.87 -12.55 8.70
CA LEU A 122 -6.21 -12.56 9.29
C LEU A 122 -7.27 -13.31 8.45
N GLY A 123 -7.00 -13.52 7.15
CA GLY A 123 -7.80 -14.40 6.30
C GLY A 123 -9.28 -14.02 6.13
N GLU A 124 -10.06 -15.00 5.67
CA GLU A 124 -11.48 -14.84 5.30
C GLU A 124 -12.41 -14.66 6.51
N GLU A 125 -12.16 -15.41 7.59
CA GLU A 125 -13.02 -15.39 8.78
C GLU A 125 -13.02 -14.01 9.45
N GLU A 126 -11.84 -13.43 9.67
CA GLU A 126 -11.73 -12.10 10.27
C GLU A 126 -12.27 -11.03 9.32
N PHE A 127 -12.03 -11.16 8.00
CA PHE A 127 -12.58 -10.21 7.06
C PHE A 127 -14.11 -10.18 7.08
N CYS A 128 -14.77 -11.35 7.09
CA CYS A 128 -16.23 -11.44 7.18
C CYS A 128 -16.81 -10.69 8.39
N VAL A 129 -16.09 -10.68 9.53
CA VAL A 129 -16.52 -9.98 10.76
C VAL A 129 -16.50 -8.46 10.60
N ILE A 130 -15.58 -7.93 9.80
CA ILE A 130 -15.34 -6.49 9.66
C ILE A 130 -15.88 -5.90 8.36
N GLU A 131 -16.17 -6.73 7.37
CA GLU A 131 -16.52 -6.37 5.99
C GLU A 131 -17.67 -5.34 5.95
N GLU A 132 -18.79 -5.66 6.60
CA GLU A 132 -19.94 -4.75 6.68
C GLU A 132 -19.63 -3.46 7.45
N LYS A 133 -18.70 -3.52 8.42
CA LYS A 133 -18.31 -2.36 9.23
C LYS A 133 -17.48 -1.37 8.44
N ILE A 134 -16.74 -1.82 7.41
CA ILE A 134 -15.88 -0.95 6.59
C ILE A 134 -16.47 -0.63 5.21
N LYS A 135 -17.68 -1.09 4.88
CA LYS A 135 -18.25 -0.99 3.53
C LYS A 135 -18.28 0.42 2.92
N LEU A 136 -18.34 1.46 3.76
CA LEU A 136 -18.37 2.84 3.29
C LEU A 136 -17.08 3.27 2.58
N ILE A 137 -15.94 2.59 2.82
CA ILE A 137 -14.68 2.94 2.16
C ILE A 137 -14.76 2.78 0.64
N TRP A 138 -15.57 1.83 0.15
CA TRP A 138 -15.77 1.53 -1.27
C TRP A 138 -16.59 2.60 -2.01
N GLN A 139 -17.10 3.60 -1.30
CA GLN A 139 -17.88 4.71 -1.87
C GLN A 139 -17.11 6.04 -1.83
N ILE A 140 -15.87 6.04 -1.32
CA ILE A 140 -15.07 7.26 -1.13
C ILE A 140 -13.94 7.30 -2.16
N TYR A 141 -13.90 8.39 -2.94
CA TYR A 141 -12.95 8.56 -4.06
C TYR A 141 -11.94 9.69 -3.83
N ARG A 142 -11.65 10.03 -2.56
CA ARG A 142 -10.60 11.02 -2.23
C ARG A 142 -9.22 10.38 -2.37
N TYR A 143 -8.27 11.10 -2.97
CA TYR A 143 -6.92 10.62 -3.29
C TYR A 143 -6.26 9.76 -2.19
N SER A 144 -6.21 10.24 -0.94
CA SER A 144 -5.56 9.51 0.15
C SER A 144 -6.31 8.25 0.57
N ILE A 145 -7.64 8.26 0.48
CA ILE A 145 -8.48 7.09 0.75
C ILE A 145 -8.30 6.06 -0.36
N VAL A 146 -8.32 6.48 -1.63
CA VAL A 146 -8.11 5.59 -2.77
C VAL A 146 -6.75 4.87 -2.66
N ILE A 147 -5.68 5.59 -2.29
CA ILE A 147 -4.37 4.96 -2.06
C ILE A 147 -4.43 3.95 -0.92
N ALA A 148 -5.01 4.32 0.22
CA ALA A 148 -5.06 3.45 1.40
C ALA A 148 -5.91 2.21 1.15
N THR A 149 -7.05 2.37 0.47
CA THR A 149 -7.95 1.28 0.09
C THR A 149 -7.27 0.39 -0.94
N ALA A 150 -6.65 0.93 -1.99
CA ALA A 150 -5.92 0.12 -2.98
C ALA A 150 -4.78 -0.69 -2.33
N PHE A 151 -3.98 -0.07 -1.47
CA PHE A 151 -2.99 -0.77 -0.65
C PHE A 151 -3.60 -1.93 0.15
N SER A 152 -4.69 -1.66 0.87
CA SER A 152 -5.29 -2.66 1.77
C SER A 152 -5.97 -3.79 1.01
N SER A 153 -6.51 -3.52 -0.19
CA SER A 153 -7.09 -4.51 -1.09
C SER A 153 -6.08 -5.58 -1.52
N ALA A 154 -4.78 -5.28 -1.52
CA ALA A 154 -3.73 -6.28 -1.77
C ALA A 154 -3.66 -7.35 -0.67
N PHE A 155 -4.25 -7.11 0.51
CA PHE A 155 -4.22 -8.02 1.65
C PHE A 155 -5.60 -8.56 2.01
N PHE A 156 -6.67 -7.80 1.79
CA PHE A 156 -8.04 -8.28 2.00
C PHE A 156 -8.41 -9.48 1.10
N PRO A 157 -9.29 -10.38 1.55
CA PRO A 157 -9.81 -11.43 0.69
C PRO A 157 -10.47 -10.93 -0.59
N LYS A 158 -10.48 -11.79 -1.61
CA LYS A 158 -11.01 -11.45 -2.93
C LYS A 158 -12.52 -11.24 -2.87
N ARG A 159 -12.99 -10.14 -3.45
CA ARG A 159 -14.40 -9.77 -3.63
C ARG A 159 -14.62 -9.04 -4.95
N ASP A 160 -15.81 -9.18 -5.53
CA ASP A 160 -16.17 -8.52 -6.79
C ASP A 160 -16.28 -7.00 -6.63
N TYR A 161 -16.88 -6.51 -5.53
CA TYR A 161 -17.00 -5.07 -5.29
C TYR A 161 -15.64 -4.38 -5.06
N ILE A 162 -14.62 -5.13 -4.57
CA ILE A 162 -13.26 -4.63 -4.46
C ILE A 162 -12.66 -4.47 -5.86
N GLU A 163 -12.83 -5.49 -6.72
CA GLU A 163 -12.40 -5.40 -8.12
C GLU A 163 -13.05 -4.19 -8.82
N GLU A 164 -14.36 -4.02 -8.68
CA GLU A 164 -15.08 -2.89 -9.24
C GLU A 164 -14.54 -1.54 -8.74
N TYR A 165 -14.22 -1.44 -7.45
CA TYR A 165 -13.63 -0.23 -6.88
C TYR A 165 -12.25 0.06 -7.48
N LEU A 166 -11.40 -0.96 -7.61
CA LEU A 166 -10.08 -0.84 -8.23
C LEU A 166 -10.20 -0.41 -9.70
N ILE A 167 -11.08 -1.05 -10.48
CA ILE A 167 -11.35 -0.71 -11.89
C ILE A 167 -11.80 0.74 -12.04
N LYS A 168 -12.75 1.21 -11.21
CA LYS A 168 -13.22 2.61 -11.26
C LYS A 168 -12.08 3.61 -11.05
N ASN A 169 -11.09 3.26 -10.24
CA ASN A 169 -9.95 4.13 -9.92
C ASN A 169 -8.74 3.96 -10.86
N LEU A 170 -8.74 2.98 -11.78
CA LEU A 170 -7.72 2.83 -12.83
C LEU A 170 -7.67 4.03 -13.79
N ASN A 171 -8.70 4.87 -13.83
CA ASN A 171 -8.73 6.13 -14.60
C ASN A 171 -8.07 7.32 -13.88
N SER A 172 -7.53 7.12 -12.68
CA SER A 172 -6.85 8.17 -11.93
C SER A 172 -5.71 8.82 -12.73
N ARG A 173 -5.55 10.14 -12.58
CA ARG A 173 -4.43 10.89 -13.15
C ARG A 173 -3.16 10.77 -12.30
N HIS A 174 -3.24 10.16 -11.12
CA HIS A 174 -2.12 10.05 -10.20
C HIS A 174 -1.38 8.72 -10.38
N PRO A 175 -0.11 8.72 -10.84
CA PRO A 175 0.72 7.52 -10.97
C PRO A 175 0.69 6.62 -9.74
N LYS A 176 0.82 7.20 -8.54
CA LYS A 176 0.82 6.44 -7.28
C LYS A 176 -0.48 5.68 -7.01
N VAL A 177 -1.63 6.19 -7.45
CA VAL A 177 -2.91 5.46 -7.35
C VAL A 177 -2.88 4.24 -8.25
N ILE A 178 -2.41 4.41 -9.50
CA ILE A 178 -2.33 3.31 -10.47
C ILE A 178 -1.38 2.23 -9.99
N SER A 179 -0.20 2.60 -9.49
CA SER A 179 0.78 1.67 -8.93
C SER A 179 0.19 0.78 -7.84
N TRP A 180 -0.49 1.38 -6.84
CA TRP A 180 -1.14 0.60 -5.79
C TRP A 180 -2.29 -0.27 -6.29
N ILE A 181 -3.04 0.18 -7.30
CA ILE A 181 -4.10 -0.63 -7.90
C ILE A 181 -3.49 -1.83 -8.63
N VAL A 182 -2.48 -1.61 -9.49
CA VAL A 182 -1.79 -2.69 -10.22
C VAL A 182 -1.20 -3.71 -9.25
N TYR A 183 -0.59 -3.24 -8.16
CA TYR A 183 -0.12 -4.10 -7.08
C TYR A 183 -1.26 -4.95 -6.49
N ALA A 184 -2.39 -4.34 -6.12
CA ALA A 184 -3.54 -5.10 -5.58
C ALA A 184 -4.13 -6.09 -6.58
N LEU A 185 -4.21 -5.72 -7.86
CA LEU A 185 -4.69 -6.61 -8.93
C LEU A 185 -3.78 -7.85 -9.06
N LYS A 186 -2.46 -7.64 -9.02
CA LYS A 186 -1.45 -8.70 -9.07
C LYS A 186 -1.56 -9.63 -7.86
N GLU A 187 -1.54 -9.09 -6.64
CA GLU A 187 -1.56 -9.87 -5.40
C GLU A 187 -2.84 -10.71 -5.24
N LYS A 188 -3.98 -10.21 -5.75
CA LYS A 188 -5.28 -10.91 -5.66
C LYS A 188 -5.70 -11.62 -6.94
N ILE A 189 -4.84 -11.63 -7.95
CA ILE A 189 -5.08 -12.29 -9.24
C ILE A 189 -6.44 -11.84 -9.81
N TYR A 190 -6.74 -10.55 -9.69
CA TYR A 190 -7.86 -9.95 -10.38
C TYR A 190 -7.50 -9.85 -11.85
N HIS A 191 -8.38 -10.28 -12.73
CA HIS A 191 -8.18 -10.17 -14.16
C HIS A 191 -9.53 -10.12 -14.86
N SER A 192 -9.68 -9.18 -15.78
CA SER A 192 -10.87 -9.04 -16.61
C SER A 192 -10.53 -8.24 -17.86
N LYS A 193 -11.33 -8.39 -18.93
CA LYS A 193 -11.10 -7.66 -20.18
C LYS A 193 -11.15 -6.13 -19.98
N SER A 194 -11.95 -5.68 -19.03
CA SER A 194 -12.02 -4.27 -18.62
C SER A 194 -10.68 -3.77 -18.06
N ILE A 195 -10.04 -4.54 -17.19
CA ILE A 195 -8.71 -4.21 -16.64
C ILE A 195 -7.69 -4.12 -17.77
N GLU A 196 -7.62 -5.15 -18.63
CA GLU A 196 -6.69 -5.16 -19.77
C GLU A 196 -6.85 -3.90 -20.64
N THR A 197 -8.08 -3.59 -21.03
CA THR A 197 -8.39 -2.47 -21.93
C THR A 197 -7.98 -1.13 -21.32
N LEU A 198 -8.28 -0.92 -20.03
CA LEU A 198 -7.93 0.33 -19.33
C LEU A 198 -6.42 0.50 -19.16
N LEU A 199 -5.71 -0.60 -18.90
CA LEU A 199 -4.26 -0.59 -18.71
C LEU A 199 -3.51 -0.41 -20.04
N LEU A 200 -3.94 -1.05 -21.12
CA LEU A 200 -3.36 -0.86 -22.46
C LEU A 200 -3.52 0.60 -22.93
N ASN A 201 -4.72 1.17 -22.80
CA ASN A 201 -4.97 2.58 -23.12
C ASN A 201 -4.06 3.51 -22.30
N ARG A 202 -3.73 3.14 -21.07
CA ARG A 202 -2.79 3.92 -20.25
C ARG A 202 -1.35 3.84 -20.75
N LEU A 203 -0.92 2.71 -21.29
CA LEU A 203 0.41 2.58 -21.90
C LEU A 203 0.57 3.49 -23.12
N ASP A 204 -0.48 3.66 -23.93
CA ASP A 204 -0.47 4.57 -25.09
C ASP A 204 -0.11 6.03 -24.72
N HIS A 205 -0.37 6.40 -23.47
CA HIS A 205 -0.17 7.76 -22.96
C HIS A 205 0.99 7.87 -21.95
N SER A 206 1.79 6.79 -21.79
CA SER A 206 2.87 6.72 -20.81
C SER A 206 4.23 6.60 -21.50
N ARG A 207 5.27 7.16 -20.87
CA ARG A 207 6.65 6.97 -21.36
C ARG A 207 7.14 5.58 -20.99
N VAL A 208 7.81 4.92 -21.93
CA VAL A 208 8.32 3.54 -21.79
C VAL A 208 9.26 3.39 -20.60
N GLU A 209 10.00 4.45 -20.25
CA GLU A 209 10.94 4.47 -19.12
C GLU A 209 10.29 4.80 -17.78
N SER A 210 9.00 5.10 -17.75
CA SER A 210 8.30 5.43 -16.50
C SER A 210 8.01 4.18 -15.68
N TYR A 211 8.19 4.24 -14.36
CA TYR A 211 7.94 3.10 -13.47
C TYR A 211 6.49 2.56 -13.59
N ILE A 212 5.51 3.43 -13.88
CA ILE A 212 4.12 2.99 -14.12
C ILE A 212 3.99 2.18 -15.39
N TYR A 213 4.70 2.53 -16.46
CA TYR A 213 4.69 1.75 -17.69
C TYR A 213 5.20 0.34 -17.41
N ILE A 214 6.31 0.25 -16.69
CA ILE A 214 6.95 -1.00 -16.28
C ILE A 214 5.98 -1.86 -15.44
N GLU A 215 5.42 -1.31 -14.37
CA GLU A 215 4.48 -2.04 -13.49
C GLU A 215 3.26 -2.56 -14.26
N ILE A 216 2.68 -1.72 -15.12
CA ILE A 216 1.51 -2.11 -15.95
C ILE A 216 1.89 -3.21 -16.94
N ALA A 217 3.00 -3.05 -17.65
CA ALA A 217 3.46 -4.03 -18.64
C ALA A 217 3.75 -5.38 -17.96
N ALA A 218 4.47 -5.38 -16.84
CA ALA A 218 4.78 -6.58 -16.07
C ALA A 218 3.51 -7.30 -15.60
N TYR A 219 2.51 -6.55 -15.12
CA TYR A 219 1.20 -7.11 -14.76
C TYR A 219 0.48 -7.72 -15.97
N LEU A 220 0.39 -7.01 -17.11
CA LEU A 220 -0.27 -7.51 -18.32
C LEU A 220 0.40 -8.77 -18.88
N ILE A 221 1.73 -8.86 -18.82
CA ILE A 221 2.48 -10.08 -19.13
C ILE A 221 2.08 -11.20 -18.16
N SER A 222 2.01 -10.92 -16.85
CA SER A 222 1.71 -11.95 -15.84
C SER A 222 0.33 -12.59 -16.02
N ILE A 223 -0.65 -11.85 -16.57
CA ILE A 223 -2.00 -12.36 -16.86
C ILE A 223 -2.17 -12.88 -18.30
N ASN A 224 -1.08 -13.03 -19.05
CA ASN A 224 -1.08 -13.50 -20.46
C ASN A 224 -1.87 -12.60 -21.43
N CYS A 225 -1.91 -11.28 -21.20
CA CYS A 225 -2.58 -10.35 -22.12
C CYS A 225 -1.75 -10.21 -23.42
N GLU A 226 -2.13 -10.91 -24.49
CA GLU A 226 -1.39 -10.91 -25.75
C GLU A 226 -1.26 -9.51 -26.40
N GLN A 227 -2.21 -8.63 -26.13
CA GLN A 227 -2.21 -7.26 -26.64
C GLN A 227 -1.05 -6.41 -26.12
N ILE A 228 -0.35 -6.85 -25.07
CA ILE A 228 0.86 -6.17 -24.59
C ILE A 228 2.08 -6.39 -25.49
N ILE A 229 2.10 -7.45 -26.31
CA ILE A 229 3.29 -7.86 -27.07
C ILE A 229 3.90 -6.70 -27.88
N PRO A 230 3.12 -5.92 -28.67
CA PRO A 230 3.68 -4.81 -29.44
C PRO A 230 4.32 -3.70 -28.58
N TYR A 231 3.84 -3.51 -27.35
CA TYR A 231 4.35 -2.48 -26.42
C TYR A 231 5.73 -2.85 -25.87
N ILE A 232 5.98 -4.14 -25.65
CA ILE A 232 7.23 -4.63 -25.07
C ILE A 232 8.23 -5.12 -26.12
N GLU A 233 7.78 -5.40 -27.34
CA GLU A 233 8.63 -5.88 -28.44
C GLU A 233 9.71 -4.86 -28.80
N ASP A 234 9.34 -3.60 -29.02
CA ASP A 234 10.31 -2.54 -29.31
C ASP A 234 11.29 -2.35 -28.14
N MET A 235 10.81 -2.37 -26.90
CA MET A 235 11.64 -2.26 -25.70
C MET A 235 12.71 -3.37 -25.67
N VAL A 236 12.32 -4.63 -25.87
CA VAL A 236 13.24 -5.78 -25.86
C VAL A 236 14.24 -5.69 -27.02
N LEU A 237 13.80 -5.27 -28.21
CA LEU A 237 14.62 -5.20 -29.41
C LEU A 237 15.63 -4.05 -29.38
N THR A 238 15.24 -2.85 -28.94
CA THR A 238 16.03 -1.63 -29.11
C THR A 238 16.84 -1.24 -27.88
N GLN A 239 16.37 -1.56 -26.66
CA GLN A 239 17.04 -1.09 -25.45
C GLN A 239 18.26 -1.94 -25.09
N ASN A 240 19.30 -1.31 -24.54
CA ASN A 240 20.52 -2.00 -24.09
C ASN A 240 20.38 -2.62 -22.68
N LYS A 241 19.32 -2.27 -21.98
CA LYS A 241 18.93 -2.84 -20.69
C LYS A 241 17.42 -3.00 -20.68
N ILE A 242 16.92 -3.93 -19.88
CA ILE A 242 15.51 -4.12 -19.62
C ILE A 242 15.27 -3.99 -18.11
N ASP A 243 14.10 -3.54 -17.73
CA ASP A 243 13.71 -3.49 -16.31
C ASP A 243 13.54 -4.91 -15.74
N ASP A 244 13.97 -5.10 -14.49
CA ASP A 244 13.94 -6.39 -13.80
C ASP A 244 12.51 -6.93 -13.67
N GLU A 245 11.50 -6.08 -13.46
CA GLU A 245 10.11 -6.53 -13.33
C GLU A 245 9.58 -7.12 -14.64
N ILE A 246 9.88 -6.48 -15.77
CA ILE A 246 9.51 -6.99 -17.10
C ILE A 246 10.28 -8.26 -17.40
N TYR A 247 11.58 -8.29 -17.09
CA TYR A 247 12.41 -9.47 -17.28
C TYR A 247 11.85 -10.68 -16.52
N ILE A 248 11.54 -10.50 -15.23
CA ILE A 248 10.96 -11.55 -14.39
C ILE A 248 9.58 -11.98 -14.91
N ALA A 249 8.72 -11.02 -15.28
CA ALA A 249 7.39 -11.32 -15.82
C ALA A 249 7.48 -12.15 -17.11
N LEU A 250 8.33 -11.77 -18.06
CA LEU A 250 8.54 -12.51 -19.31
C LEU A 250 9.20 -13.87 -19.09
N LYS A 251 10.20 -13.94 -18.20
CA LYS A 251 10.90 -15.19 -17.87
C LYS A 251 9.95 -16.22 -17.26
N ASN A 252 9.05 -15.78 -16.38
CA ASN A 252 8.10 -16.65 -15.69
C ASN A 252 6.84 -16.93 -16.53
N ASN A 253 6.56 -16.14 -17.56
CA ASN A 253 5.44 -16.38 -18.46
C ASN A 253 5.71 -17.64 -19.30
N SER A 254 4.81 -18.63 -19.24
CA SER A 254 4.91 -19.89 -19.98
C SER A 254 4.05 -19.95 -21.25
N SER A 255 3.28 -18.91 -21.55
CA SER A 255 2.41 -18.86 -22.72
C SER A 255 3.22 -18.94 -24.03
N LYS A 256 2.63 -19.62 -25.02
CA LYS A 256 3.21 -19.74 -26.37
C LYS A 256 3.27 -18.40 -27.09
N SER A 257 2.31 -17.52 -26.82
CA SER A 257 2.21 -16.20 -27.45
C SER A 257 3.42 -15.31 -27.11
N PHE A 258 4.01 -15.48 -25.92
CA PHE A 258 5.22 -14.77 -25.49
C PHE A 258 6.54 -15.50 -25.83
N SER A 259 6.49 -16.66 -26.48
CA SER A 259 7.68 -17.51 -26.67
C SER A 259 8.78 -16.83 -27.49
N SER A 260 8.42 -16.12 -28.56
CA SER A 260 9.36 -15.40 -29.43
C SER A 260 10.08 -14.28 -28.68
N ILE A 261 9.33 -13.40 -28.03
CA ILE A 261 9.90 -12.26 -27.31
C ILE A 261 10.73 -12.71 -26.10
N ARG A 262 10.28 -13.75 -25.38
CA ARG A 262 11.03 -14.37 -24.27
C ARG A 262 12.39 -14.91 -24.75
N LYS A 263 12.43 -15.56 -25.92
CA LYS A 263 13.68 -16.08 -26.50
C LYS A 263 14.66 -14.95 -26.85
N ILE A 264 14.17 -13.86 -27.44
CA ILE A 264 14.99 -12.68 -27.77
C ILE A 264 15.56 -12.05 -26.49
N MET A 265 14.69 -11.81 -25.51
CA MET A 265 15.07 -11.24 -24.22
C MET A 265 16.16 -12.07 -23.53
N LEU A 266 15.96 -13.40 -23.44
CA LEU A 266 16.95 -14.31 -22.82
C LEU A 266 18.28 -14.34 -23.56
N GLY A 267 18.29 -14.19 -24.88
CA GLY A 267 19.54 -14.16 -25.66
C GLY A 267 20.32 -12.85 -25.55
N LYS A 268 19.65 -11.74 -25.22
CA LYS A 268 20.24 -10.39 -25.22
C LYS A 268 20.67 -9.90 -23.84
N PHE A 269 19.92 -10.26 -22.81
CA PHE A 269 20.10 -9.73 -21.44
C PHE A 269 20.53 -10.80 -20.42
N GLN A 270 21.10 -11.92 -20.90
CA GLN A 270 21.64 -12.98 -20.04
C GLN A 270 22.95 -12.58 -19.37
#